data_AF-A0A932MAW8-F1
#
_entry.id   AF-A0A932MAW8-F1
#
_cell.length_a   1.000
_cell.length_b   1.000
_cell.length_c   1.000
_cell.angle_alpha   90.00
_cell.angle_beta   90.00
_cell.angle_gamma   90.00
#
_symmetry.space_group_name_H-M   'P 1'
#
loop_
_entity.id
_entity.type
_entity.pdbx_description
1 polymer ?
#
loop_
_entity_poly.entity_id
_entity_poly.type
_entity_poly.pdbx_seq_one_letter_code
_entity_poly.pdbx_strand_id
1 'polypeptide(L)'
;MRADLARRIENGCMVLTPNRRLAAHLEREFNLAQIAARRAVWPSAEIVSYSTWLERAYAGLGRLDAGESLLSEAQELALWERVVCASPQAEALLSPAAVARAAREAWRIQHAFRIDLVRCAPSLDEDATA
;
A
#
# COMPACT_ATOMS: atom_id res chain seq x y z
N MET A 1 -12.84 0.78 -22.69
CA MET A 1 -13.31 -0.21 -21.70
C MET A 1 -14.01 -1.39 -22.39
N ARG A 2 -13.78 -2.63 -21.94
CA ARG A 2 -14.48 -3.80 -22.49
C ARG A 2 -15.96 -3.80 -22.07
N ALA A 3 -16.86 -4.20 -22.98
CA ALA A 3 -18.31 -4.12 -22.76
C ALA A 3 -18.79 -5.01 -21.59
N ASP A 4 -18.13 -6.15 -21.36
CA ASP A 4 -18.45 -7.04 -20.24
C ASP A 4 -18.13 -6.40 -18.88
N LEU A 5 -17.03 -5.64 -18.79
CA LEU A 5 -16.64 -4.91 -17.58
C LEU A 5 -17.62 -3.77 -17.28
N ALA A 6 -18.00 -3.01 -18.29
CA ALA A 6 -18.98 -1.93 -18.19
C ALA A 6 -20.30 -2.42 -17.57
N ARG A 7 -20.83 -3.52 -18.14
CA ARG A 7 -22.07 -4.15 -17.68
C ARG A 7 -21.97 -4.64 -16.23
N ARG A 8 -20.82 -5.20 -15.84
CA ARG A 8 -20.60 -5.64 -14.46
C ARG A 8 -20.60 -4.45 -13.47
N ILE A 9 -19.97 -3.34 -13.84
CA ILE A 9 -19.99 -2.11 -13.04
C ILE A 9 -21.43 -1.59 -12.91
N GLU A 10 -22.20 -1.55 -14.00
CA GLU A 10 -23.61 -1.12 -13.97
C GLU A 10 -24.48 -2.04 -13.09
N ASN A 11 -24.11 -3.32 -12.98
CA ASN A 11 -24.76 -4.29 -12.08
C ASN A 11 -24.26 -4.21 -10.62
N GLY A 12 -23.48 -3.18 -10.26
CA GLY A 12 -23.01 -2.94 -8.89
C GLY A 12 -21.75 -3.71 -8.50
N CYS A 13 -20.97 -4.24 -9.45
CA CYS A 13 -19.68 -4.83 -9.14
C CYS A 13 -18.61 -3.75 -8.84
N MET A 14 -17.88 -3.93 -7.73
CA MET A 14 -16.64 -3.22 -7.48
C MET A 14 -15.52 -3.74 -8.38
N VAL A 15 -14.73 -2.83 -8.95
CA VAL A 15 -13.53 -3.16 -9.73
C VAL A 15 -12.30 -2.79 -8.92
N LEU A 16 -11.50 -3.80 -8.57
CA LEU A 16 -10.19 -3.61 -7.95
C LEU A 16 -9.12 -3.50 -9.02
N THR A 17 -8.27 -2.49 -8.88
CA THR A 17 -7.15 -2.21 -9.79
C THR A 17 -5.82 -2.25 -9.04
N PRO A 18 -4.68 -2.53 -9.69
CA PRO A 18 -3.39 -2.62 -9.02
C PRO A 18 -2.89 -1.26 -8.50
N ASN A 19 -3.37 -0.14 -9.06
CA ASN A 19 -2.95 1.19 -8.65
C ASN A 19 -4.01 2.26 -8.98
N ARG A 20 -3.88 3.42 -8.33
CA ARG A 20 -4.81 4.56 -8.50
C ARG A 20 -4.84 5.10 -9.92
N ARG A 21 -3.74 4.97 -10.69
CA ARG A 21 -3.67 5.40 -12.08
C ARG A 21 -4.60 4.60 -12.98
N LEU A 22 -4.65 3.27 -12.84
CA LEU A 22 -5.58 2.44 -13.60
C LEU A 22 -7.02 2.66 -13.16
N ALA A 23 -7.29 2.82 -11.86
CA ALA A 23 -8.64 3.16 -11.38
C ALA A 23 -9.18 4.42 -12.07
N ALA A 24 -8.42 5.52 -12.02
CA ALA A 24 -8.82 6.79 -12.63
C ALA A 24 -8.98 6.68 -14.16
N HIS A 25 -8.15 5.87 -14.82
CA HIS A 25 -8.29 5.63 -16.26
C HIS A 25 -9.60 4.91 -16.59
N LEU A 26 -9.92 3.82 -15.89
CA LEU A 26 -11.14 3.04 -16.12
C LEU A 26 -12.40 3.82 -15.74
N GLU A 27 -12.35 4.63 -14.67
CA GLU A 27 -13.45 5.52 -14.29
C GLU A 27 -13.76 6.55 -15.39
N ARG A 28 -12.72 7.14 -15.99
CA ARG A 28 -12.88 8.05 -17.14
C ARG A 28 -13.48 7.33 -18.35
N GLU A 29 -12.98 6.14 -18.68
CA GLU A 29 -13.55 5.36 -19.79
C GLU A 29 -15.02 5.00 -19.55
N PHE A 30 -15.39 4.63 -18.32
CA PHE A 30 -16.77 4.36 -17.93
C PHE A 30 -17.64 5.60 -18.12
N ASN A 31 -17.22 6.75 -17.58
CA ASN A 31 -17.96 8.00 -17.70
C ASN A 31 -18.14 8.44 -19.17
N LEU A 32 -17.11 8.28 -20.01
CA LEU A 32 -17.21 8.57 -21.45
C LEU A 32 -18.21 7.64 -22.15
N ALA A 33 -18.28 6.37 -21.77
CA ALA A 33 -19.27 5.44 -22.32
C ALA A 33 -20.70 5.85 -21.93
N GLN A 34 -20.93 6.30 -20.70
CA GLN A 34 -22.26 6.77 -20.26
C GLN A 34 -22.69 8.05 -21.00
N ILE A 35 -21.75 8.98 -21.25
CA ILE A 35 -21.97 10.17 -22.07
C ILE A 35 -22.33 9.79 -23.51
N ALA A 36 -21.57 8.86 -24.11
CA ALA A 36 -21.84 8.38 -25.46
C ALA A 36 -23.22 7.70 -25.58
N ALA A 37 -23.66 7.03 -24.52
CA ALA A 37 -25.00 6.47 -24.40
C ALA A 37 -26.10 7.51 -24.10
N ARG A 38 -25.77 8.81 -24.09
CA ARG A 38 -26.67 9.95 -23.82
C ARG A 38 -27.39 9.86 -22.47
N ARG A 39 -26.78 9.22 -21.46
CA ARG A 39 -27.31 9.28 -20.10
C ARG A 39 -27.05 10.67 -19.52
N ALA A 40 -28.03 11.23 -18.83
CA ALA A 40 -27.88 12.53 -18.16
C ALA A 40 -27.27 12.39 -16.76
N VAL A 41 -27.56 11.27 -16.07
CA VAL A 41 -27.07 10.94 -14.72
C VAL A 41 -26.87 9.42 -14.65
N TRP A 42 -25.84 8.98 -13.95
CA TRP A 42 -25.57 7.57 -13.64
C TRP A 42 -24.91 7.42 -12.26
N PRO A 43 -25.04 6.25 -11.61
CA PRO A 43 -24.31 5.96 -10.39
C PRO A 43 -22.79 6.04 -10.61
N SER A 44 -22.05 6.55 -9.62
CA SER A 44 -20.60 6.54 -9.66
C SER A 44 -20.10 5.09 -9.66
N ALA A 45 -19.17 4.79 -10.57
CA ALA A 45 -18.59 3.46 -10.69
C ALA A 45 -17.66 3.16 -9.51
N GLU A 46 -17.84 2.01 -8.85
CA GLU A 46 -17.00 1.61 -7.73
C GLU A 46 -15.68 0.99 -8.23
N ILE A 47 -14.82 1.83 -8.80
CA ILE A 47 -13.51 1.46 -9.32
C ILE A 47 -12.43 2.02 -8.40
N VAL A 48 -11.71 1.15 -7.69
CA VAL A 48 -10.72 1.55 -6.67
C VAL A 48 -9.42 0.77 -6.83
N SER A 49 -8.31 1.33 -6.33
CA SER A 49 -7.08 0.55 -6.23
C SER A 49 -7.14 -0.41 -5.05
N TYR A 50 -6.40 -1.52 -5.15
CA TYR A 50 -6.27 -2.49 -4.07
C TYR A 50 -5.84 -1.82 -2.75
N SER A 51 -4.86 -0.90 -2.81
CA SER A 51 -4.42 -0.12 -1.64
C SER A 51 -5.55 0.69 -1.01
N THR A 52 -6.31 1.44 -1.80
CA THR A 52 -7.44 2.24 -1.30
C THR A 52 -8.55 1.36 -0.74
N TRP A 53 -8.83 0.21 -1.38
CA TRP A 53 -9.79 -0.76 -0.86
C TRP A 53 -9.36 -1.31 0.50
N LEU A 54 -8.08 -1.68 0.64
CA LEU A 54 -7.53 -2.20 1.89
C LEU A 54 -7.58 -1.15 3.01
N GLU A 55 -7.22 0.10 2.71
CA GLU A 55 -7.33 1.24 3.65
C GLU A 55 -8.79 1.42 4.13
N ARG A 56 -9.76 1.36 3.22
CA ARG A 56 -11.19 1.45 3.55
C ARG A 56 -11.67 0.26 4.39
N ALA A 57 -11.26 -0.95 4.02
CA ALA A 57 -11.60 -2.16 4.75
C ALA A 57 -11.05 -2.10 6.18
N TYR A 58 -9.80 -1.67 6.34
CA TYR A 58 -9.17 -1.46 7.64
C TYR A 58 -9.90 -0.41 8.47
N ALA A 59 -10.19 0.77 7.89
CA ALA A 59 -10.93 1.82 8.58
C ALA A 59 -12.34 1.38 9.00
N GLY A 60 -12.97 0.48 8.23
CA GLY A 60 -14.27 -0.10 8.53
C GLY A 60 -14.30 -1.04 9.73
N LEU A 61 -13.14 -1.53 10.21
CA LEU A 61 -13.05 -2.37 11.41
C LEU A 61 -13.32 -1.57 12.70
N GLY A 62 -13.34 -0.23 12.64
CA GLY A 62 -13.59 0.63 13.79
C GLY A 62 -12.34 0.81 14.68
N ARG A 63 -12.56 1.18 15.95
CA ARG A 63 -11.48 1.21 16.94
C ARG A 63 -11.13 -0.22 17.31
N LEU A 64 -9.98 -0.67 16.82
CA LEU A 64 -9.25 -1.77 17.42
C LEU A 64 -8.82 -1.38 18.85
N ASP A 65 -8.54 -2.37 19.70
CA ASP A 65 -8.23 -2.14 21.11
C ASP A 65 -7.08 -1.12 21.28
N ALA A 66 -7.01 -0.49 22.47
CA ALA A 66 -6.01 0.54 22.76
C ALA A 66 -4.57 0.00 22.56
N GLY A 67 -3.98 0.31 21.39
CA GLY A 67 -2.67 -0.18 20.97
C GLY A 67 -2.57 -0.55 19.48
N GLU A 68 -3.71 -0.74 18.80
CA GLU A 68 -3.76 -1.28 17.44
C GLU A 68 -4.11 -0.22 16.37
N SER A 69 -3.57 0.99 16.49
CA SER A 69 -3.76 2.02 15.46
C SER A 69 -2.72 1.87 14.35
N LEU A 70 -3.17 1.96 13.10
CA LEU A 70 -2.27 2.07 11.95
C LEU A 70 -1.44 3.36 12.09
N LEU A 71 -0.13 3.21 11.93
CA LEU A 71 0.80 4.34 11.97
C LEU A 71 0.73 5.13 10.66
N SER A 72 0.86 6.44 10.75
CA SER A 72 1.18 7.27 9.58
C SER A 72 2.62 7.02 9.14
N GLU A 73 2.94 7.33 7.88
CA GLU A 73 4.31 7.20 7.35
C GLU A 73 5.35 7.96 8.19
N ALA A 74 4.94 9.10 8.77
CA ALA A 74 5.80 9.92 9.63
C ALA A 74 5.99 9.28 11.01
N GLN A 75 4.93 8.70 11.60
CA GLN A 75 5.02 7.99 12.87
C GLN A 75 5.89 6.75 12.75
N GLU A 76 5.71 5.98 11.67
CA GLU A 76 6.52 4.80 11.37
C GLU A 76 8.00 5.18 11.21
N LEU A 77 8.30 6.23 10.42
CA LEU A 77 9.68 6.67 10.21
C LEU A 77 10.34 7.15 11.51
N ALA A 78 9.61 7.92 12.34
CA ALA A 78 10.12 8.37 13.62
C ALA A 78 10.44 7.19 14.57
N LEU A 79 9.67 6.10 14.51
CA LEU A 79 9.97 4.88 15.26
C LEU A 79 11.21 4.17 14.72
N TRP A 80 11.37 4.08 13.40
CA TRP A 80 12.60 3.54 12.80
C TRP A 80 13.84 4.34 13.20
N GLU A 81 13.77 5.68 13.16
CA GLU A 81 14.86 6.53 13.61
C GLU A 81 15.19 6.33 15.09
N ARG A 82 14.17 6.20 15.95
CA ARG A 82 14.36 5.89 17.37
C ARG A 82 15.06 4.56 17.58
N VAL A 83 14.68 3.51 16.84
CA VAL A 83 15.31 2.18 16.94
C VAL A 83 16.77 2.25 16.49
N VAL A 84 17.06 2.92 15.37
CA VAL A 84 18.43 3.09 14.86
C VAL A 84 19.29 3.88 15.84
N CYS A 85 18.79 5.00 16.36
CA CYS A 85 19.53 5.84 17.31
C CYS A 85 19.77 5.16 18.66
N ALA A 86 18.91 4.21 19.06
CA ALA A 86 19.09 3.44 20.30
C ALA A 86 20.05 2.25 20.12
N SER A 87 20.50 1.96 18.90
CA SER A 87 21.42 0.85 18.63
C SER A 87 22.85 1.19 19.04
N PRO A 88 23.66 0.21 19.50
CA PRO A 88 25.08 0.41 19.79
C PRO A 88 25.89 0.96 18.60
N GLN A 89 25.45 0.67 17.38
CA GLN A 89 26.10 1.08 16.13
C GLN A 89 25.81 2.54 15.76
N ALA A 90 24.88 3.22 16.46
CA ALA A 90 24.43 4.57 16.12
C ALA A 90 25.57 5.59 16.05
N GLU A 91 26.58 5.49 16.93
CA GLU A 91 27.72 6.40 16.99
C GLU A 91 28.61 6.34 15.74
N ALA A 92 28.62 5.20 15.03
CA ALA A 92 29.38 5.01 13.81
C ALA A 92 28.62 5.44 12.55
N LEU A 93 27.33 5.77 12.66
CA LEU A 93 26.50 6.10 11.50
C LEU A 93 26.72 7.54 11.04
N LEU A 94 27.01 7.71 9.75
CA LEU A 94 27.07 9.03 9.10
C LEU A 94 25.72 9.77 9.13
N SER A 95 24.61 9.02 9.05
CA SER A 95 23.26 9.56 9.11
C SER A 95 22.25 8.52 9.60
N PRO A 96 21.86 8.56 10.89
CA PRO A 96 20.83 7.68 11.44
C PRO A 96 19.49 7.76 10.67
N ALA A 97 19.12 8.95 10.20
CA ALA A 97 17.91 9.15 9.41
C ALA A 97 17.94 8.44 8.04
N ALA A 98 19.10 8.41 7.37
CA ALA A 98 19.25 7.68 6.11
C ALA A 98 19.15 6.17 6.33
N VAL A 99 19.78 5.66 7.39
CA VAL A 99 19.73 4.25 7.78
C VAL A 99 18.31 3.84 8.17
N ALA A 100 17.59 4.68 8.91
CA ALA A 100 16.18 4.44 9.25
C ALA A 100 15.28 4.30 8.02
N ARG A 101 15.48 5.16 7.00
CA ARG A 101 14.75 5.03 5.72
C ARG A 101 15.09 3.74 4.98
N ALA A 102 16.37 3.34 4.97
CA ALA A 102 16.81 2.10 4.34
C ALA A 102 16.24 0.86 5.06
N ALA A 103 16.31 0.84 6.39
CA ALA A 103 15.74 -0.23 7.22
C ALA A 103 14.22 -0.36 7.01
N ARG A 104 13.49 0.77 7.00
CA ARG A 104 12.06 0.80 6.70
C ARG A 104 11.74 0.21 5.33
N GLU A 105 12.49 0.58 4.30
CA GLU A 105 12.26 0.06 2.95
C GLU A 105 12.59 -1.43 2.85
N ALA A 106 13.69 -1.89 3.45
CA ALA A 106 14.04 -3.31 3.51
C ALA A 106 12.95 -4.12 4.21
N TRP A 107 12.45 -3.64 5.34
CA TRP A 107 11.32 -4.25 6.05
C TRP A 107 10.07 -4.34 5.18
N ARG A 108 9.73 -3.25 4.47
CA ARG A 108 8.58 -3.21 3.55
C ARG A 108 8.71 -4.23 2.41
N ILE A 109 9.89 -4.32 1.80
CA ILE A 109 10.17 -5.29 0.73
C ILE A 109 10.06 -6.72 1.28
N GLN A 110 10.69 -7.02 2.41
CA GLN A 110 10.63 -8.33 3.05
C GLN A 110 9.17 -8.77 3.25
N HIS A 111 8.31 -7.89 3.77
CA HIS A 111 6.91 -8.20 4.02
C HIS A 111 6.09 -8.31 2.73
N ALA A 112 6.35 -7.45 1.74
CA ALA A 112 5.67 -7.48 0.45
C ALA A 112 5.90 -8.82 -0.29
N PHE A 113 7.11 -9.37 -0.18
CA PHE A 113 7.48 -10.65 -0.80
C PHE A 113 7.38 -11.85 0.15
N ARG A 114 6.94 -11.65 1.40
CA ARG A 114 6.87 -12.68 2.44
C ARG A 114 8.19 -13.44 2.59
N ILE A 115 9.30 -12.71 2.57
CA ILE A 115 10.64 -13.26 2.72
C ILE A 115 10.81 -13.69 4.18
N ASP A 116 11.02 -15.00 4.37
CA ASP A 116 11.38 -15.58 5.65
C ASP A 116 12.90 -15.44 5.84
N LEU A 117 13.31 -14.42 6.60
CA LEU A 117 14.71 -14.16 6.88
C LEU A 117 15.39 -15.30 7.64
N VAL A 118 14.66 -16.07 8.46
CA VAL A 118 15.24 -17.21 9.19
C VAL A 118 15.61 -18.31 8.20
N ARG A 119 14.75 -18.54 7.20
CA ARG A 119 15.03 -19.48 6.13
C ARG A 119 16.11 -19.00 5.16
N CYS A 120 16.22 -17.69 4.94
CA CYS A 120 17.23 -17.09 4.08
C CYS A 120 18.60 -16.90 4.76
N ALA A 121 18.67 -16.91 6.10
CA ALA A 121 19.89 -16.75 6.90
C ALA A 121 21.11 -17.56 6.39
N PRO A 122 21.02 -18.85 6.04
CA PRO A 122 22.17 -19.61 5.54
C PRO A 122 22.63 -19.22 4.12
N SER A 123 21.90 -18.36 3.43
CA SER A 123 22.21 -17.86 2.08
C SER A 123 22.53 -16.36 2.05
N LEU A 124 22.60 -15.71 3.21
CA LEU A 124 22.99 -14.31 3.29
C LEU A 124 24.51 -14.18 3.12
N ASP A 125 24.93 -13.16 2.36
CA ASP A 125 26.34 -12.85 2.07
C ASP A 125 27.12 -12.42 3.32
N GLU A 126 28.45 -12.32 3.23
CA GLU A 126 29.34 -11.84 4.30
C GLU A 126 28.86 -10.51 4.89
N ASP A 127 28.29 -9.62 4.06
CA ASP A 127 27.69 -8.33 4.45
C ASP A 127 26.52 -8.42 5.44
N ALA A 128 25.87 -9.58 5.57
CA ALA A 128 24.75 -9.79 6.50
C ALA A 128 25.17 -10.35 7.86
N THR A 129 26.44 -10.73 8.01
CA THR A 129 26.98 -11.33 9.24
C THR A 129 27.81 -10.36 10.09
N ALA A 130 27.99 -9.12 9.62
CA ALA A 130 28.81 -8.07 10.24
C ALA A 130 28.05 -7.20 11.25
#